data_AF-A0A354V693-F1
#
_entry.id   AF-A0A354V693-F1
#
_cell.length_a   1.000
_cell.length_b   1.000
_cell.length_c   1.000
_cell.angle_alpha   90.00
_cell.angle_beta   90.00
_cell.angle_gamma   90.00
#
_symmetry.space_group_name_H-M   'P 1'
#
loop_
_entity.id
_entity.type
_entity.pdbx_description
1 polymer ?
#
loop_
_entity_poly.entity_id
_entity_poly.type
_entity_poly.pdbx_seq_one_letter_code
_entity_poly.pdbx_strand_id
1 'polypeptide(L)'
;GGFPADLAGLQALPGIGAYTAAAIGAIAFGIPAVPVDGNVERVTSRLFAIEEALPAAKPAMREAAARLGADPAAQARPSDFAQAMFDLGAGVCTPAAPGCGVCPWIEACEARRMGIQSSLPRKAPKKTRPVRYGVHFW
;
A
#
# COMPACT_ATOMS: atom_id res chain seq x y z
N GLY A 1 10.56 -26.36 16.91
CA GLY A 1 11.05 -25.14 16.25
C GLY A 1 10.44 -25.07 14.88
N GLY A 2 9.84 -23.94 14.51
CA GLY A 2 9.18 -23.76 13.22
C GLY A 2 9.12 -22.28 12.86
N PHE A 3 8.94 -21.99 11.58
CA PHE A 3 8.71 -20.62 11.14
C PHE A 3 7.29 -20.18 11.57
N PRO A 4 7.10 -18.98 12.13
CA PRO A 4 5.79 -18.51 12.55
C PRO A 4 4.80 -18.47 11.38
N ALA A 5 3.57 -18.94 11.61
CA ALA A 5 2.49 -18.96 10.61
C ALA A 5 1.32 -18.04 10.98
N ASP A 6 1.56 -17.08 11.87
CA ASP A 6 0.62 -16.04 12.27
C ASP A 6 1.30 -14.66 12.26
N LEU A 7 0.51 -13.58 12.15
CA LEU A 7 1.06 -12.22 12.02
C LEU A 7 1.88 -11.79 13.24
N ALA A 8 1.48 -12.18 14.45
CA ALA A 8 2.14 -11.77 15.68
C ALA A 8 3.55 -12.39 15.76
N GLY A 9 3.65 -13.69 15.48
CA GLY A 9 4.91 -14.41 15.42
C GLY A 9 5.81 -13.94 14.28
N LEU A 10 5.24 -13.65 13.10
CA LEU A 10 6.00 -13.07 11.98
C LEU A 10 6.60 -11.71 12.35
N GLN A 11 5.80 -10.83 12.95
CA GLN A 11 6.24 -9.48 13.35
C GLN A 11 7.23 -9.48 14.52
N ALA A 12 7.27 -10.55 15.32
CA ALA A 12 8.25 -10.69 16.40
C ALA A 12 9.67 -10.99 15.90
N LEU A 13 9.84 -11.36 14.63
CA LEU A 13 11.15 -11.67 14.05
C LEU A 13 11.98 -10.40 13.81
N PRO A 14 13.30 -10.39 14.12
CA PRO A 14 14.17 -9.24 13.86
C PRO A 14 14.13 -8.81 12.39
N GLY A 15 13.87 -7.52 12.14
CA GLY A 15 13.81 -6.94 10.80
C GLY A 15 12.46 -7.10 10.09
N ILE A 16 11.47 -7.79 10.69
CA ILE A 16 10.13 -7.94 10.11
C ILE A 16 9.17 -6.92 10.74
N GLY A 17 8.89 -5.84 10.00
CA GLY A 17 7.85 -4.88 10.36
C GLY A 17 6.45 -5.34 9.95
N ALA A 18 5.42 -4.58 10.33
CA ALA A 18 4.01 -4.89 10.04
C ALA A 18 3.73 -5.14 8.54
N TYR A 19 4.36 -4.38 7.64
CA TYR A 19 4.25 -4.61 6.20
C TYR A 19 4.77 -6.00 5.80
N THR A 20 6.00 -6.33 6.21
CA THR A 20 6.65 -7.59 5.84
C THR A 20 5.92 -8.78 6.45
N ALA A 21 5.44 -8.66 7.69
CA ALA A 21 4.62 -9.68 8.33
C ALA A 21 3.31 -9.92 7.57
N ALA A 22 2.61 -8.86 7.17
CA ALA A 22 1.39 -8.97 6.36
C ALA A 22 1.67 -9.58 4.98
N ALA A 23 2.77 -9.21 4.34
CA ALA A 23 3.16 -9.74 3.03
C ALA A 23 3.46 -11.24 3.09
N ILE A 24 4.31 -11.66 4.03
CA ILE A 24 4.61 -13.08 4.24
C ILE A 24 3.33 -13.84 4.62
N GLY A 25 2.55 -13.29 5.56
CA GLY A 25 1.30 -13.89 6.01
C GLY A 25 0.33 -14.15 4.87
N ALA A 26 0.03 -13.14 4.05
CA ALA A 26 -0.90 -13.26 2.95
C ALA A 26 -0.39 -14.16 1.83
N ILE A 27 0.85 -13.98 1.41
CA ILE A 27 1.38 -14.64 0.21
C ILE A 27 1.76 -16.09 0.47
N ALA A 28 2.46 -16.36 1.57
CA ALA A 28 3.02 -17.68 1.87
C ALA A 28 2.11 -18.52 2.77
N PHE A 29 1.33 -17.89 3.65
CA PHE A 29 0.54 -18.59 4.67
C PHE A 29 -0.98 -18.42 4.51
N GLY A 30 -1.43 -17.69 3.49
CA GLY A 30 -2.86 -17.49 3.24
C GLY A 30 -3.59 -16.74 4.36
N ILE A 31 -2.88 -15.91 5.13
CA ILE A 31 -3.50 -15.08 6.16
C ILE A 31 -4.24 -13.92 5.49
N PRO A 32 -5.51 -13.62 5.84
CA PRO A 32 -6.27 -12.52 5.25
C PRO A 32 -5.79 -11.16 5.78
N ALA A 33 -4.62 -10.75 5.32
CA ALA A 33 -3.99 -9.46 5.60
C ALA A 33 -3.66 -8.75 4.28
N VAL A 34 -3.81 -7.43 4.26
CA VAL A 34 -3.45 -6.62 3.10
C VAL A 34 -2.15 -5.89 3.41
N PRO A 35 -1.02 -6.22 2.78
CA PRO A 35 0.23 -5.52 3.02
C PRO A 35 0.18 -4.15 2.35
N VAL A 36 0.48 -3.10 3.11
CA VAL A 36 0.35 -1.71 2.64
C VAL A 36 1.72 -1.10 2.41
N ASP A 37 2.16 -1.09 1.14
CA ASP A 37 3.35 -0.40 0.64
C ASP A 37 2.97 0.90 -0.10
N GLY A 38 3.94 1.56 -0.75
CA GLY A 38 3.68 2.79 -1.53
C GLY A 38 2.73 2.59 -2.73
N ASN A 39 2.63 1.37 -3.26
CA ASN A 39 1.69 1.02 -4.33
C ASN A 39 0.27 0.92 -3.79
N VAL A 40 0.07 0.13 -2.74
CA VAL A 40 -1.23 -0.03 -2.08
C VAL A 40 -1.71 1.28 -1.46
N GLU A 41 -0.83 2.07 -0.83
CA GLU A 41 -1.15 3.42 -0.34
C GLU A 41 -1.74 4.32 -1.44
N ARG A 42 -1.15 4.28 -2.64
CA ARG A 42 -1.62 5.07 -3.78
C ARG A 42 -2.95 4.55 -4.33
N VAL A 43 -3.09 3.25 -4.46
CA VAL A 43 -4.34 2.62 -4.91
C VAL A 43 -5.48 2.97 -3.96
N THR A 44 -5.31 2.78 -2.66
CA THR A 44 -6.38 3.06 -1.68
C THR A 44 -6.65 4.55 -1.53
N SER A 45 -5.62 5.39 -1.57
CA SER A 45 -5.77 6.85 -1.59
C SER A 45 -6.63 7.32 -2.75
N ARG A 46 -6.42 6.78 -3.96
CA ARG A 46 -7.20 7.16 -5.15
C ARG A 46 -8.60 6.55 -5.14
N LEU A 47 -8.72 5.26 -4.81
CA LEU A 47 -10.00 4.57 -4.80
C LEU A 47 -11.01 5.28 -3.89
N PHE A 48 -10.57 5.77 -2.73
CA PHE A 48 -11.42 6.43 -1.73
C PHE A 48 -11.22 7.94 -1.62
N ALA A 49 -10.51 8.57 -2.56
CA ALA A 49 -10.20 10.00 -2.57
C ALA A 49 -9.68 10.54 -1.22
N ILE A 50 -8.70 9.87 -0.63
CA ILE A 50 -8.05 10.31 0.61
C ILE A 50 -7.14 11.49 0.28
N GLU A 51 -7.61 12.71 0.58
CA GLU A 51 -6.92 13.96 0.21
C GLU A 51 -5.89 14.45 1.22
N GLU A 52 -5.94 13.94 2.44
CA GLU A 52 -4.97 14.26 3.49
C GLU A 52 -3.53 14.02 3.00
N ALA A 53 -2.60 14.88 3.41
CA ALA A 53 -1.23 14.79 2.94
C ALA A 53 -0.45 13.70 3.70
N LEU A 54 0.44 12.98 3.00
CA LEU A 54 1.39 12.10 3.66
C LEU A 54 2.34 12.93 4.57
N PRO A 55 2.62 12.46 5.81
CA PRO A 55 2.33 11.12 6.33
C PRO A 55 0.98 10.96 7.07
N ALA A 56 0.22 12.04 7.28
CA ALA A 56 -1.02 12.02 8.07
C ALA A 56 -2.11 11.12 7.48
N ALA A 57 -2.10 10.91 6.16
CA ALA A 57 -3.05 10.02 5.48
C ALA A 57 -2.79 8.52 5.63
N LYS A 58 -1.60 8.09 6.13
CA LYS A 58 -1.25 6.66 6.21
C LYS A 58 -2.23 5.81 7.03
N PRO A 59 -2.77 6.25 8.19
CA PRO A 59 -3.79 5.49 8.92
C PRO A 59 -5.04 5.24 8.09
N ALA A 60 -5.59 6.27 7.44
CA ALA A 60 -6.78 6.15 6.59
C ALA A 60 -6.55 5.21 5.38
N MET A 61 -5.35 5.26 4.76
CA MET A 61 -4.99 4.36 3.67
C MET A 61 -4.91 2.89 4.11
N ARG A 62 -4.42 2.64 5.33
CA ARG A 62 -4.36 1.29 5.93
C ARG A 62 -5.74 0.77 6.28
N GLU A 63 -6.59 1.61 6.85
CA GLU A 63 -7.98 1.26 7.14
C GLU A 63 -8.75 0.95 5.86
N ALA A 64 -8.58 1.77 4.82
CA ALA A 64 -9.14 1.52 3.50
C ALA A 64 -8.67 0.18 2.89
N ALA A 65 -7.38 -0.15 3.03
CA ALA A 65 -6.84 -1.44 2.59
C ALA A 65 -7.44 -2.61 3.38
N ALA A 66 -7.55 -2.47 4.71
CA ALA A 66 -8.16 -3.48 5.57
C ALA A 66 -9.63 -3.72 5.22
N ARG A 67 -10.38 -2.66 4.90
CA ARG A 67 -11.77 -2.78 4.44
C ARG A 67 -11.89 -3.57 3.13
N LEU A 68 -10.98 -3.37 2.17
CA LEU A 68 -10.96 -4.18 0.95
C LEU A 68 -10.62 -5.64 1.24
N GLY A 69 -9.67 -5.89 2.15
CA GLY A 69 -9.29 -7.24 2.57
C GLY A 69 -10.36 -7.97 3.39
N ALA A 70 -11.35 -7.26 3.92
CA ALA A 70 -12.48 -7.84 4.63
C ALA A 70 -13.56 -8.42 3.69
N ASP A 71 -13.47 -8.16 2.38
CA ASP A 71 -14.38 -8.74 1.39
C ASP A 71 -14.25 -10.27 1.36
N PRO A 72 -15.36 -11.04 1.29
CA PRO A 72 -15.31 -12.50 1.26
C PRO A 72 -14.47 -13.08 0.11
N ALA A 73 -14.44 -12.44 -1.06
CA ALA A 73 -13.63 -12.90 -2.18
C ALA A 73 -12.14 -12.66 -1.94
N ALA A 74 -11.78 -11.55 -1.27
CA ALA A 74 -10.42 -11.28 -0.86
C ALA A 74 -9.96 -12.27 0.24
N GLN A 75 -10.82 -12.57 1.21
CA GLN A 75 -10.54 -13.55 2.27
C GLN A 75 -10.42 -14.98 1.74
N ALA A 76 -11.17 -15.34 0.68
CA ALA A 76 -11.07 -16.64 0.05
C ALA A 76 -9.76 -16.85 -0.73
N ARG A 77 -9.12 -15.76 -1.19
CA ARG A 77 -7.88 -15.79 -1.98
C ARG A 77 -6.90 -14.68 -1.56
N PRO A 78 -6.37 -14.72 -0.33
CA PRO A 78 -5.61 -13.60 0.23
C PRO A 78 -4.26 -13.38 -0.46
N SER A 79 -3.58 -14.46 -0.88
CA SER A 79 -2.33 -14.37 -1.64
C SER A 79 -2.54 -13.67 -2.98
N ASP A 80 -3.55 -14.10 -3.74
CA ASP A 80 -3.89 -13.50 -5.04
C ASP A 80 -4.36 -12.07 -4.89
N PHE A 81 -5.16 -11.76 -3.86
CA PHE A 81 -5.62 -10.41 -3.59
C PHE A 81 -4.45 -9.46 -3.28
N ALA A 82 -3.52 -9.88 -2.41
CA ALA A 82 -2.34 -9.09 -2.10
C ALA A 82 -1.46 -8.86 -3.34
N GLN A 83 -1.22 -9.88 -4.16
CA GLN A 83 -0.46 -9.75 -5.40
C GLN A 83 -1.17 -8.85 -6.41
N ALA A 84 -2.47 -9.03 -6.61
CA ALA A 84 -3.26 -8.18 -7.51
C ALA A 84 -3.23 -6.70 -7.09
N MET A 85 -3.21 -6.40 -5.79
CA MET A 85 -3.05 -5.04 -5.28
C MET A 85 -1.69 -4.44 -5.63
N PHE A 86 -0.62 -5.24 -5.55
CA PHE A 86 0.72 -4.79 -5.96
C PHE A 86 0.81 -4.58 -7.47
N ASP A 87 0.35 -5.54 -8.27
CA ASP A 87 0.35 -5.47 -9.74
C ASP A 87 -0.47 -4.29 -10.24
N LEU A 88 -1.66 -4.08 -9.66
CA LEU A 88 -2.50 -2.93 -9.98
C LEU A 88 -1.76 -1.62 -9.70
N GLY A 89 -1.12 -1.49 -8.55
CA GLY A 89 -0.35 -0.31 -8.22
C GLY A 89 0.85 -0.12 -9.15
N ALA A 90 1.60 -1.18 -9.43
CA ALA A 90 2.83 -1.12 -10.23
C ALA A 90 2.57 -0.85 -11.72
N GLY A 91 1.56 -1.49 -12.31
CA GLY A 91 1.34 -1.50 -13.76
C GLY A 91 0.21 -0.57 -14.25
N VAL A 92 -0.84 -0.34 -13.45
CA VAL A 92 -2.05 0.37 -13.92
C VAL A 92 -2.23 1.69 -13.18
N CYS A 93 -2.35 1.64 -11.86
CA CYS A 93 -2.51 2.81 -11.00
C CYS A 93 -1.14 3.43 -10.71
N THR A 94 -0.38 3.78 -11.74
CA THR A 94 1.00 4.29 -11.65
C THR A 94 1.07 5.71 -11.06
N PRO A 95 2.22 6.15 -10.52
CA PRO A 95 2.37 7.49 -9.96
C PRO A 95 2.08 8.62 -10.95
N ALA A 96 2.56 8.49 -12.19
CA ALA A 96 2.37 9.45 -13.27
C ALA A 96 1.58 8.78 -14.41
N ALA A 97 0.54 9.46 -14.92
CA ALA A 97 -0.34 8.97 -15.98
C ALA A 97 -0.93 7.56 -15.70
N PRO A 98 -1.78 7.40 -14.67
CA PRO A 98 -2.42 6.12 -14.39
C PRO A 98 -3.30 5.67 -15.57
N GLY A 99 -3.22 4.38 -15.89
CA GLY A 99 -4.01 3.72 -16.94
C GLY A 99 -5.46 3.50 -16.53
N CYS A 100 -6.18 4.57 -16.17
CA CYS A 100 -7.54 4.48 -15.64
C CYS A 100 -8.52 3.77 -16.58
N GLY A 101 -8.31 3.86 -17.91
CA GLY A 101 -9.16 3.20 -18.92
C GLY A 101 -9.13 1.68 -18.89
N VAL A 102 -8.06 1.08 -18.35
CA VAL A 102 -7.93 -0.39 -18.19
C VAL A 102 -8.03 -0.84 -16.73
N CYS A 103 -8.30 0.09 -15.81
CA CYS A 103 -8.37 -0.21 -14.39
C CYS A 103 -9.65 -1.00 -14.06
N PRO A 104 -9.56 -2.16 -13.38
CA PRO A 104 -10.74 -2.93 -12.99
C PRO A 104 -11.67 -2.19 -12.01
N TRP A 105 -11.16 -1.14 -11.35
CA TRP A 105 -11.93 -0.29 -10.44
C TRP A 105 -12.28 1.07 -11.01
N ILE A 106 -12.28 1.23 -12.33
CA ILE A 106 -12.55 2.50 -13.00
C ILE A 106 -13.87 3.16 -12.52
N GLU A 107 -14.93 2.37 -12.37
CA GLU A 107 -16.25 2.87 -11.94
C GLU A 107 -16.34 3.16 -10.44
N ALA A 108 -15.59 2.43 -9.62
CA ALA A 108 -15.58 2.59 -8.16
C ALA A 108 -14.59 3.66 -7.67
N CYS A 109 -13.69 4.15 -8.54
CA CYS A 109 -12.61 5.05 -8.16
C CYS A 109 -13.08 6.49 -8.00
N GLU A 110 -13.18 6.94 -6.76
CA GLU A 110 -13.63 8.29 -6.43
C GLU A 110 -12.67 9.37 -6.96
N ALA A 111 -11.35 9.17 -6.86
CA ALA A 111 -10.40 10.13 -7.40
C ALA A 111 -10.50 10.26 -8.93
N ARG A 112 -10.84 9.18 -9.66
CA ARG A 112 -11.11 9.22 -11.11
C ARG A 112 -12.39 9.99 -11.38
N ARG A 113 -13.46 9.74 -10.62
CA ARG A 113 -14.73 10.47 -10.74
C ARG A 113 -14.58 11.97 -10.52
N MET A 114 -13.72 12.37 -9.58
CA MET A 114 -13.38 13.75 -9.26
C MET A 114 -12.30 14.36 -10.17
N GLY A 115 -11.57 13.56 -10.95
CA GLY A 115 -10.44 14.02 -11.76
C GLY A 115 -9.16 14.37 -10.98
N ILE A 116 -8.99 13.86 -9.75
CA ILE A 116 -7.86 14.16 -8.86
C ILE A 116 -6.86 13.00 -8.71
N GLN A 117 -7.02 11.90 -9.44
CA GLN A 117 -6.16 10.71 -9.33
C GLN A 117 -4.66 11.02 -9.50
N SER A 118 -4.30 11.97 -10.36
CA SER A 118 -2.90 12.35 -10.60
C SER A 118 -2.29 13.19 -9.47
N SER A 119 -3.10 13.81 -8.61
CA SER A 119 -2.62 14.59 -7.45
C SER A 119 -2.51 13.75 -6.17
N LEU A 120 -3.11 12.55 -6.16
CA LEU A 120 -3.10 11.63 -5.03
C LEU A 120 -2.06 10.50 -5.17
N PRO A 121 -1.39 10.10 -4.07
CA PRO A 121 -1.49 10.69 -2.73
C PRO A 121 -0.72 12.02 -2.61
N ARG A 122 -1.30 13.00 -1.91
CA ARG A 122 -0.64 14.28 -1.67
C ARG A 122 0.57 14.09 -0.74
N LYS A 123 1.63 14.86 -0.98
CA LYS A 123 2.83 14.86 -0.13
C LYS A 123 2.91 16.18 0.63
N ALA A 124 3.16 16.12 1.94
CA ALA A 124 3.47 17.33 2.69
C ALA A 124 4.72 18.01 2.11
N PRO A 125 4.83 19.35 2.21
CA PRO A 125 6.04 20.07 1.82
C PRO A 125 7.28 19.45 2.48
N LYS A 126 8.33 19.23 1.68
CA LYS A 126 9.58 18.69 2.21
C LYS A 126 10.22 19.73 3.14
N LYS A 127 10.57 19.31 4.36
CA LYS A 127 11.44 20.12 5.23
C LYS A 127 12.81 20.29 4.55
N THR A 128 13.37 21.49 4.63
CA THR A 128 14.73 21.79 4.15
C THR A 128 15.73 20.85 4.81
N ARG A 129 16.44 20.05 4.02
CA ARG A 129 17.47 19.14 4.55
C ARG A 129 18.75 19.92 4.84
N PRO A 130 19.39 19.74 6.00
CA PRO A 130 20.69 20.37 6.25
C PRO A 130 21.74 19.78 5.31
N VAL A 131 22.57 20.65 4.73
CA VAL A 131 23.77 20.23 3.98
C VAL A 131 24.77 19.71 5.00
N ARG A 132 25.28 18.49 4.80
CA ARG A 132 26.33 17.89 5.62
C ARG A 132 27.59 17.77 4.78
N TYR A 133 28.71 18.22 5.32
CA TYR A 133 30.03 18.06 4.73
C TYR A 133 30.72 16.86 5.36
N GLY A 134 31.43 16.06 4.56
CA GLY A 134 32.25 14.94 5.02
C GLY A 134 33.58 14.97 4.30
N VAL A 135 34.66 14.66 5.03
CA VAL A 135 36.01 14.51 4.49
C VAL A 135 36.43 13.06 4.69
N HIS A 136 36.89 12.41 3.63
CA HIS A 136 37.42 11.04 3.68
C HIS A 136 38.93 11.11 3.49
N PHE A 137 39.67 10.48 4.39
CA PHE A 137 41.12 10.29 4.26
C PHE A 137 41.37 8.83 3.91
N TRP A 138 42.25 8.58 2.94
CA TRP A 138 42.68 7.24 2.53
C TRP A 138 43.83 6.75 3.42
#